data_AF-A0A818RPI3-F1
#
_entry.id   AF-A0A818RPI3-F1
#
_cell.length_a   1.000
_cell.length_b   1.000
_cell.length_c   1.000
_cell.angle_alpha   90.00
_cell.angle_beta   90.00
_cell.angle_gamma   90.00
#
_symmetry.space_group_name_H-M   'P 1'
#
loop_
_entity.id
_entity.type
_entity.pdbx_description
1 polymer ?
#
loop_
_entity_poly.entity_id
_entity_poly.type
_entity_poly.pdbx_seq_one_letter_code
_entity_poly.pdbx_strand_id
1 'polypeptide(L)'
;MHQYNCIDIVIVWFVGYSIIVVQACSVLKLTTPEELVSKAHVIIRATAVNYEKPPKEPNMWTTGIPDSIIKFEFEELIKGNKSIPIPLLINGYLSQYNDFNDHSPPYMFVRPGGRRGSCIANTYKQDAEFLLFLNDKFTPYWDALTPVNEQLYSPSSADQWLQWVKNQVASSAGSRLRAFFH
;
A
#
# COMPACT_ATOMS: atom_id res chain seq x y z
N MET A 1 0.92 23.25 77.36
CA MET A 1 -0.10 23.10 76.29
C MET A 1 0.05 24.29 75.37
N HIS A 2 0.26 24.25 74.06
CA HIS A 2 0.56 23.22 73.07
C HIS A 2 1.39 23.94 71.98
N GLN A 3 2.45 23.31 71.51
CA GLN A 3 3.33 23.80 70.46
C GLN A 3 2.80 23.27 69.12
N TYR A 4 2.33 24.15 68.22
CA TYR A 4 1.83 23.76 66.90
C TYR A 4 2.97 23.82 65.88
N ASN A 5 3.37 22.66 65.37
CA ASN A 5 4.30 22.52 64.25
C ASN A 5 3.58 22.84 62.94
N CYS A 6 4.10 23.79 62.17
CA CYS A 6 3.68 24.06 60.81
C CYS A 6 4.51 23.16 59.88
N ILE A 7 3.87 22.15 59.27
CA ILE A 7 4.51 21.28 58.28
C ILE A 7 4.21 21.87 56.91
N ASP A 8 5.21 22.46 56.27
CA ASP A 8 5.12 22.90 54.87
C ASP A 8 5.14 21.67 53.95
N ILE A 9 4.02 21.40 53.29
CA ILE A 9 3.92 20.36 52.25
C ILE A 9 4.32 20.99 50.91
N VAL A 10 5.52 20.66 50.42
CA VAL A 10 5.97 21.00 49.07
C VAL A 10 5.38 19.97 48.09
N ILE A 11 4.38 20.38 47.31
CA ILE A 11 3.82 19.54 46.23
C ILE A 11 4.70 19.68 44.99
N VAL A 12 5.52 18.67 44.72
CA VAL A 12 6.31 18.56 43.48
C VAL A 12 5.43 17.96 42.39
N TRP A 13 5.02 18.76 41.42
CA TRP A 13 4.31 18.30 40.22
C TRP A 13 5.29 17.63 39.26
N PHE A 14 5.35 16.30 39.26
CA PHE A 14 6.03 15.55 38.20
C PHE A 14 5.15 15.57 36.94
N VAL A 15 5.49 16.47 36.01
CA VAL A 15 4.92 16.45 34.65
C VAL A 15 5.55 15.27 33.90
N GLY A 16 4.89 14.12 33.92
CA GLY A 16 5.29 12.94 33.15
C GLY A 16 5.09 13.20 31.65
N TYR A 17 6.18 13.46 30.93
CA TYR A 17 6.17 13.45 29.46
C TYR A 17 6.18 12.00 28.97
N SER A 18 5.04 11.53 28.46
CA SER A 18 5.00 10.28 27.69
C SER A 18 5.65 10.52 26.34
N ILE A 19 6.85 9.97 26.14
CA ILE A 19 7.53 9.97 24.85
C ILE A 19 6.80 8.94 23.97
N ILE A 20 5.96 9.41 23.05
CA ILE A 20 5.39 8.57 22.00
C ILE A 20 6.51 8.28 21.00
N VAL A 21 7.06 7.07 21.06
CA VAL A 21 8.04 6.59 20.08
C VAL A 21 7.29 6.35 18.76
N VAL A 22 7.32 7.33 17.86
CA VAL A 22 6.79 7.18 16.50
C VAL A 22 7.77 6.31 15.73
N GLN A 23 7.44 5.03 15.55
CA GLN A 23 8.28 4.11 14.81
C GLN A 23 8.04 4.32 13.30
N ALA A 24 8.95 5.05 12.65
CA ALA A 24 8.94 5.20 11.20
C ALA A 24 9.21 3.85 10.52
N CYS A 25 8.57 3.59 9.39
CA CYS A 25 8.88 2.43 8.56
C CYS A 25 10.34 2.52 8.09
N SER A 26 11.18 1.58 8.53
CA SER A 26 12.55 1.45 8.06
C SER A 26 12.74 0.09 7.42
N VAL A 27 13.19 0.08 6.16
CA VAL A 27 13.61 -1.14 5.45
C VAL A 27 15.11 -1.05 5.17
N LEU A 28 15.82 -2.18 5.23
CA LEU A 28 17.26 -2.22 4.99
C LEU A 28 17.60 -1.92 3.52
N LYS A 29 16.74 -2.33 2.60
CA LYS A 29 16.88 -2.14 1.15
C LYS A 29 15.47 -2.05 0.55
N LEU A 30 15.26 -1.09 -0.34
CA LEU A 30 14.05 -1.04 -1.17
C LEU A 30 14.18 -2.04 -2.32
N THR A 31 13.09 -2.77 -2.57
CA THR A 31 12.97 -3.64 -3.75
C THR A 31 13.00 -2.78 -5.02
N THR A 32 13.81 -3.16 -6.00
CA THR A 32 13.85 -2.43 -7.28
C THR A 32 12.58 -2.69 -8.10
N PRO A 33 12.22 -1.83 -9.07
CA PRO A 33 11.07 -2.06 -9.94
C PRO A 33 11.09 -3.43 -10.64
N GLU A 34 12.25 -3.87 -11.11
CA GLU A 34 12.43 -5.18 -11.76
C GLU A 34 12.27 -6.33 -10.77
N GLU A 35 12.82 -6.19 -9.56
CA GLU A 35 12.64 -7.14 -8.48
C GLU A 35 11.16 -7.23 -8.06
N LEU A 36 10.44 -6.11 -7.98
CA LEU A 36 9.01 -6.03 -7.66
C LEU A 36 8.19 -6.79 -8.72
N VAL A 37 8.41 -6.49 -10.00
CA VAL A 37 7.76 -7.19 -11.12
C VAL A 37 8.08 -8.68 -11.06
N SER A 38 9.32 -9.07 -10.77
CA SER A 38 9.76 -10.46 -10.73
C SER A 38 9.12 -11.25 -9.56
N LYS A 39 9.11 -10.66 -8.36
CA LYS A 39 8.59 -11.27 -7.12
C LYS A 39 7.07 -11.35 -7.07
N ALA A 40 6.35 -10.41 -7.68
CA ALA A 40 4.89 -10.43 -7.68
C ALA A 40 4.35 -11.76 -8.26
N HIS A 41 3.47 -12.43 -7.54
CA HIS A 41 2.86 -13.68 -8.02
C HIS A 41 1.94 -13.40 -9.20
N VAL A 42 1.15 -12.34 -9.08
CA VAL A 42 0.19 -11.86 -10.07
C VAL A 42 0.31 -10.34 -10.18
N ILE A 43 0.19 -9.80 -11.40
CA ILE A 43 0.08 -8.36 -11.65
C ILE A 43 -1.19 -8.13 -12.46
N ILE A 44 -2.05 -7.23 -11.98
CA ILE A 44 -3.31 -6.90 -12.65
C ILE A 44 -3.55 -5.39 -12.69
N ARG A 45 -4.39 -4.99 -13.63
CA ARG A 45 -5.12 -3.72 -13.58
C ARG A 45 -6.54 -3.99 -13.07
N ALA A 46 -7.01 -3.19 -12.13
CA ALA A 46 -8.32 -3.35 -11.51
C ALA A 46 -8.88 -2.00 -11.04
N THR A 47 -10.20 -1.89 -11.01
CA THR A 47 -10.92 -0.68 -10.58
C THR A 47 -11.42 -0.84 -9.15
N ALA A 48 -11.17 0.14 -8.27
CA ALA A 48 -11.71 0.14 -6.90
C ALA A 48 -13.16 0.66 -6.91
N VAL A 49 -14.15 -0.18 -6.57
CA VAL A 49 -15.57 0.15 -6.81
C VAL A 49 -16.30 0.56 -5.54
N ASN A 50 -16.47 -0.35 -4.60
CA ASN A 50 -17.24 -0.12 -3.38
C ASN A 50 -16.69 -0.95 -2.21
N TYR A 51 -17.17 -0.66 -1.00
CA TYR A 51 -16.91 -1.53 0.14
C TYR A 51 -17.71 -2.83 0.02
N GLU A 52 -17.03 -3.95 0.16
CA GLU A 52 -17.66 -5.23 0.54
C GLU A 52 -17.96 -5.22 2.05
N LYS A 53 -17.03 -4.65 2.84
CA LYS A 53 -17.19 -4.43 4.28
C LYS A 53 -16.76 -3.00 4.61
N PRO A 54 -17.67 -2.12 5.06
CA PRO A 54 -17.30 -0.76 5.43
C PRO A 54 -16.46 -0.74 6.73
N PRO A 55 -15.70 0.34 6.97
CA PRO A 55 -14.95 0.51 8.22
C PRO A 55 -15.92 0.66 9.40
N LYS A 56 -15.52 0.20 10.58
CA LYS A 56 -16.32 0.37 11.80
C LYS A 56 -16.45 1.85 12.18
N GLU A 57 -15.38 2.60 11.98
CA GLU A 57 -15.25 4.01 12.28
C GLU A 57 -14.88 4.78 10.99
N PRO A 58 -15.85 5.32 10.24
CA PRO A 58 -15.61 5.91 8.91
C PRO A 58 -14.61 7.08 8.89
N ASN A 59 -14.39 7.72 10.04
CA ASN A 59 -13.51 8.88 10.17
C ASN A 59 -12.13 8.54 10.75
N MET A 60 -11.82 7.25 10.90
CA MET A 60 -10.57 6.79 11.49
C MET A 60 -9.80 5.91 10.51
N TRP A 61 -8.60 6.37 10.14
CA TRP A 61 -7.63 5.56 9.40
C TRP A 61 -6.63 4.96 10.38
N THR A 62 -6.45 3.64 10.28
CA THR A 62 -5.46 2.93 11.08
C THR A 62 -4.14 2.79 10.31
N THR A 63 -3.03 2.74 11.04
CA THR A 63 -1.69 2.45 10.49
C THR A 63 -1.45 0.95 10.31
N GLY A 64 -2.39 0.11 10.76
CA GLY A 64 -2.33 -1.35 10.61
C GLY A 64 -3.09 -1.85 9.38
N ILE A 65 -3.46 -3.13 9.42
CA ILE A 65 -4.34 -3.72 8.41
C ILE A 65 -5.72 -3.07 8.53
N PRO A 66 -6.26 -2.46 7.46
CA PRO A 66 -7.59 -1.86 7.48
C PRO A 66 -8.68 -2.85 7.91
N ASP A 67 -9.63 -2.39 8.71
CA ASP A 67 -10.77 -3.17 9.22
C ASP A 67 -11.91 -3.31 8.21
N SER A 68 -11.85 -2.53 7.12
CA SER A 68 -12.71 -2.55 5.94
C SER A 68 -12.15 -3.40 4.80
N ILE A 69 -13.02 -3.78 3.86
CA ILE A 69 -12.69 -4.56 2.66
C ILE A 69 -13.32 -3.86 1.45
N ILE A 70 -12.49 -3.61 0.43
CA ILE A 70 -12.89 -3.01 -0.84
C ILE A 70 -13.04 -4.12 -1.89
N LYS A 71 -14.09 -4.02 -2.68
CA LYS A 71 -14.31 -4.80 -3.89
C LYS A 71 -13.61 -4.13 -5.07
N PHE A 72 -12.75 -4.88 -5.74
CA PHE A 72 -12.11 -4.50 -6.98
C PHE A 72 -12.72 -5.27 -8.16
N GLU A 73 -13.01 -4.53 -9.23
CA GLU A 73 -13.39 -5.09 -10.52
C GLU A 73 -12.15 -5.32 -11.38
N PHE A 74 -12.05 -6.51 -11.96
CA PHE A 74 -10.90 -6.93 -12.74
C PHE A 74 -10.97 -6.34 -14.16
N GLU A 75 -9.88 -5.71 -14.60
CA GLU A 75 -9.77 -5.12 -15.94
C GLU A 75 -8.82 -5.90 -16.85
N GLU A 76 -7.64 -6.28 -16.33
CA GLU A 76 -6.59 -6.89 -17.15
C GLU A 76 -5.61 -7.72 -16.30
N LEU A 77 -5.22 -8.88 -16.83
CA LEU A 77 -4.11 -9.69 -16.31
C LEU A 77 -2.83 -9.32 -17.04
N ILE A 78 -1.82 -8.84 -16.31
CA ILE A 78 -0.52 -8.42 -16.86
C ILE A 78 0.53 -9.50 -16.66
N LYS A 79 0.55 -10.14 -15.49
CA LYS A 79 1.47 -11.25 -15.15
C LYS A 79 0.76 -12.28 -14.29
N GLY A 80 1.05 -13.55 -14.52
CA GLY A 80 0.53 -14.68 -13.74
C GLY A 80 -0.18 -15.69 -14.64
N ASN A 81 -0.66 -16.78 -14.05
CA ASN A 81 -1.26 -17.90 -14.80
C ASN A 81 -2.54 -18.44 -14.15
N LYS A 82 -3.14 -17.73 -13.18
CA LYS A 82 -4.13 -18.32 -12.26
C LYS A 82 -5.44 -17.54 -12.14
N SER A 83 -6.45 -18.33 -11.77
CA SER A 83 -7.79 -17.98 -11.29
C SER A 83 -7.73 -17.02 -10.10
N ILE A 84 -7.57 -15.73 -10.39
CA ILE A 84 -7.74 -14.68 -9.39
C ILE A 84 -9.20 -14.73 -8.91
N PRO A 85 -9.48 -14.61 -7.61
CA PRO A 85 -10.85 -14.46 -7.12
C PRO A 85 -11.51 -13.25 -7.77
N ILE A 86 -12.71 -13.46 -8.33
CA ILE A 86 -13.54 -12.38 -8.89
C ILE A 86 -14.86 -12.36 -8.10
N PRO A 87 -15.19 -11.25 -7.41
CA PRO A 87 -14.40 -10.03 -7.32
C PRO A 87 -13.12 -10.19 -6.49
N LEU A 88 -12.13 -9.32 -6.73
CA LEU A 88 -10.95 -9.26 -5.89
C LEU A 88 -11.27 -8.43 -4.65
N LEU A 89 -10.98 -8.98 -3.46
CA LEU A 89 -11.27 -8.34 -2.18
C LEU A 89 -9.95 -7.95 -1.49
N ILE A 90 -9.77 -6.66 -1.21
CA ILE A 90 -8.55 -6.13 -0.58
C ILE A 90 -8.94 -5.28 0.63
N ASN A 91 -8.31 -5.50 1.78
CA ASN A 91 -8.46 -4.60 2.92
C ASN A 91 -8.08 -3.18 2.52
N GLY A 92 -8.84 -2.15 2.84
CA GLY A 92 -8.51 -0.80 2.41
C GLY A 92 -9.60 0.20 2.71
N TYR A 93 -9.27 1.48 2.59
CA TYR A 93 -10.23 2.58 2.72
C TYR A 93 -10.49 3.22 1.37
N LEU A 94 -11.76 3.46 1.03
CA LEU A 94 -12.14 4.27 -0.11
C LEU A 94 -11.96 5.75 0.19
N SER A 95 -11.57 6.50 -0.83
CA SER A 95 -11.39 7.95 -0.81
C SER A 95 -11.97 8.56 -2.08
N GLN A 96 -12.25 9.87 -2.04
CA GLN A 96 -12.62 10.65 -3.22
C GLN A 96 -11.41 11.38 -3.83
N TYR A 97 -10.26 11.36 -3.14
CA TYR A 97 -9.05 12.08 -3.53
C TYR A 97 -8.08 11.17 -4.27
N ASN A 98 -7.44 11.73 -5.30
CA ASN A 98 -6.32 11.08 -5.96
C ASN A 98 -5.13 10.97 -5.01
N ASP A 99 -4.39 9.87 -5.14
CA ASP A 99 -3.11 9.63 -4.48
C ASP A 99 -2.15 9.04 -5.52
N PHE A 100 -1.85 9.83 -6.55
CA PHE A 100 -0.86 9.43 -7.55
C PHE A 100 0.53 9.37 -6.92
N ASN A 101 1.39 8.52 -7.46
CA ASN A 101 2.81 8.62 -7.17
C ASN A 101 3.33 9.99 -7.66
N ASP A 102 4.12 10.66 -6.83
CA ASP A 102 4.69 11.99 -7.10
C ASP A 102 6.13 11.93 -7.64
N HIS A 103 6.66 10.73 -7.87
CA HIS A 103 7.92 10.50 -8.57
C HIS A 103 7.70 10.25 -10.07
N SER A 104 8.78 10.18 -10.85
CA SER A 104 8.72 9.69 -12.23
C SER A 104 8.87 8.17 -12.26
N PRO A 105 8.14 7.45 -13.14
CA PRO A 105 8.32 6.02 -13.30
C PRO A 105 9.69 5.70 -13.94
N PRO A 106 10.28 4.52 -13.68
CA PRO A 106 9.74 3.45 -12.85
C PRO A 106 9.77 3.80 -11.35
N TYR A 107 8.62 3.62 -10.68
CA TYR A 107 8.52 4.00 -9.28
C TYR A 107 9.33 3.05 -8.40
N MET A 108 10.15 3.61 -7.51
CA MET A 108 10.94 2.84 -6.53
C MET A 108 10.39 2.96 -5.11
N PHE A 109 9.35 3.78 -4.92
CA PHE A 109 8.84 4.12 -3.60
C PHE A 109 7.33 4.23 -3.63
N VAL A 110 6.71 3.90 -2.51
CA VAL A 110 5.25 3.97 -2.32
C VAL A 110 4.72 5.40 -2.57
N ARG A 111 3.54 5.48 -3.17
CA ARG A 111 2.77 6.73 -3.31
C ARG A 111 2.51 7.42 -1.94
N PRO A 112 2.21 8.74 -1.93
CA PRO A 112 2.15 9.53 -0.70
C PRO A 112 1.31 8.93 0.44
N GLY A 113 0.17 8.31 0.14
CA GLY A 113 -0.69 7.67 1.13
C GLY A 113 -0.02 6.56 1.97
N GLY A 114 1.03 5.91 1.46
CA GLY A 114 1.74 4.85 2.18
C GLY A 114 2.88 5.33 3.08
N ARG A 115 3.20 6.62 3.08
CA ARG A 115 4.36 7.19 3.79
C ARG A 115 4.08 7.53 5.25
N ARG A 116 2.81 7.54 5.66
CA ARG A 116 2.35 8.04 6.97
C ARG A 116 2.11 6.94 8.01
N GLY A 117 2.96 5.92 8.03
CA GLY A 117 3.01 4.93 9.11
C GLY A 117 2.42 3.55 8.80
N SER A 118 1.67 3.38 7.70
CA SER A 118 1.20 2.07 7.23
C SER A 118 2.24 1.31 6.38
N CYS A 119 3.32 2.00 5.97
CA CYS A 119 4.35 1.54 5.03
C CYS A 119 3.84 1.12 3.64
N ILE A 120 2.54 1.03 3.44
CA ILE A 120 1.87 0.66 2.19
C ILE A 120 0.64 1.57 2.08
N ALA A 121 0.32 2.05 0.87
CA ALA A 121 -0.83 2.92 0.67
C ALA A 121 -2.13 2.11 0.82
N ASN A 122 -2.85 2.26 1.93
CA ASN A 122 -4.05 1.48 2.21
C ASN A 122 -5.36 2.18 1.78
N THR A 123 -5.24 3.33 1.12
CA THR A 123 -6.36 4.16 0.66
C THR A 123 -6.46 4.09 -0.85
N TYR A 124 -7.67 3.96 -1.38
CA TYR A 124 -7.95 3.80 -2.80
C TYR A 124 -9.00 4.82 -3.21
N LYS A 125 -8.72 5.62 -4.24
CA LYS A 125 -9.74 6.46 -4.82
C LYS A 125 -10.84 5.58 -5.43
N GLN A 126 -12.08 5.86 -5.08
CA GLN A 126 -13.24 5.22 -5.67
C GLN A 126 -13.32 5.51 -7.17
N ASP A 127 -13.70 4.49 -7.94
CA ASP A 127 -13.84 4.48 -9.40
C ASP A 127 -12.53 4.82 -10.14
N ALA A 128 -11.38 4.66 -9.48
CA ALA A 128 -10.07 4.78 -10.11
C ALA A 128 -9.46 3.41 -10.41
N GLU A 129 -8.66 3.37 -11.46
CA GLU A 129 -7.89 2.20 -11.84
C GLU A 129 -6.58 2.12 -11.03
N PHE A 130 -6.21 0.90 -10.68
CA PHE A 130 -4.99 0.59 -9.95
C PHE A 130 -4.19 -0.50 -10.64
N LEU A 131 -2.87 -0.35 -10.63
CA LEU A 131 -1.93 -1.41 -10.94
C LEU A 131 -1.54 -2.11 -9.64
N LEU A 132 -1.95 -3.37 -9.52
CA LEU A 132 -1.81 -4.16 -8.31
C LEU A 132 -0.78 -5.27 -8.51
N PHE A 133 0.26 -5.26 -7.67
CA PHE A 133 1.25 -6.32 -7.55
C PHE A 133 0.87 -7.20 -6.38
N LEU A 134 0.39 -8.40 -6.67
CA LEU A 134 -0.19 -9.31 -5.68
C LEU A 134 0.75 -10.46 -5.37
N ASN A 135 0.79 -10.87 -4.10
CA ASN A 135 1.44 -12.11 -3.68
C ASN A 135 0.54 -13.34 -3.95
N ASP A 136 0.98 -14.51 -3.48
CA ASP A 136 0.27 -15.80 -3.59
C ASP A 136 -1.07 -15.85 -2.83
N LYS A 137 -1.31 -14.91 -1.91
CA LYS A 137 -2.56 -14.72 -1.17
C LYS A 137 -3.45 -13.62 -1.77
N PHE A 138 -3.12 -13.15 -2.98
CA PHE A 138 -3.87 -12.11 -3.71
C PHE A 138 -4.00 -10.78 -2.95
N THR A 139 -2.99 -10.41 -2.17
CA THR A 139 -2.94 -9.10 -1.48
C THR A 139 -1.72 -8.29 -1.94
N PRO A 140 -1.81 -6.95 -2.01
CA PRO A 140 -0.64 -6.09 -2.23
C PRO A 140 0.18 -5.87 -0.95
N TYR A 141 -0.27 -6.34 0.22
CA TYR A 141 0.37 -6.09 1.51
C TYR A 141 1.56 -7.01 1.79
N TRP A 142 2.60 -6.96 0.95
CA TRP A 142 3.75 -7.89 1.05
C TRP A 142 5.13 -7.26 0.94
N ASP A 143 5.27 -6.00 0.52
CA ASP A 143 6.57 -5.33 0.41
C ASP A 143 6.49 -3.86 0.83
N ALA A 144 6.99 -3.57 2.03
CA ALA A 144 6.87 -2.27 2.66
C ALA A 144 7.66 -1.19 1.91
N LEU A 145 7.05 0.00 1.79
CA LEU A 145 7.57 1.19 1.11
C LEU A 145 7.77 1.04 -0.40
N THR A 146 7.23 -0.02 -1.00
CA THR A 146 7.28 -0.26 -2.43
C THR A 146 5.95 0.08 -3.12
N PRO A 147 5.96 0.36 -4.43
CA PRO A 147 4.76 0.76 -5.18
C PRO A 147 3.90 -0.44 -5.61
N VAL A 148 3.38 -1.19 -4.64
CA VAL A 148 2.61 -2.44 -4.85
C VAL A 148 1.16 -2.24 -5.31
N ASN A 149 0.62 -1.03 -5.19
CA ASN A 149 -0.78 -0.74 -5.46
C ASN A 149 -1.00 0.72 -5.91
N GLU A 150 -0.45 1.02 -7.08
CA GLU A 150 -0.38 2.39 -7.61
C GLU A 150 -1.67 2.78 -8.32
N GLN A 151 -2.16 3.99 -8.03
CA GLN A 151 -3.25 4.58 -8.79
C GLN A 151 -2.73 4.97 -10.18
N LEU A 152 -3.49 4.60 -11.22
CA LEU A 152 -3.16 4.91 -12.61
C LEU A 152 -3.81 6.23 -13.05
N TYR A 153 -3.12 6.97 -13.92
CA TYR A 153 -3.70 8.11 -14.61
C TYR A 153 -4.74 7.64 -15.64
N SER A 154 -5.80 8.43 -15.83
CA SER A 154 -6.79 8.19 -16.88
C SER A 154 -6.44 9.03 -18.13
N PRO A 155 -6.48 8.46 -19.35
CA PRO A 155 -6.72 7.04 -19.64
C PRO A 155 -5.51 6.16 -19.27
N SER A 156 -5.76 5.00 -18.65
CA SER A 156 -4.69 4.10 -18.19
C SER A 156 -3.81 3.57 -19.31
N SER A 157 -4.29 3.53 -20.54
CA SER A 157 -3.49 3.16 -21.71
C SER A 157 -2.29 4.07 -21.97
N ALA A 158 -2.33 5.33 -21.51
CA ALA A 158 -1.24 6.29 -21.64
C ALA A 158 -0.35 6.37 -20.37
N ASP A 159 -0.68 5.62 -19.31
CA ASP A 159 0.06 5.65 -18.06
C ASP A 159 1.46 5.04 -18.24
N GLN A 160 2.49 5.86 -18.00
CA GLN A 160 3.89 5.46 -18.23
C GLN A 160 4.34 4.32 -17.30
N TRP A 161 3.79 4.23 -16.09
CA TRP A 161 4.12 3.16 -15.16
C TRP A 161 3.52 1.84 -15.64
N LEU A 162 2.25 1.84 -16.05
CA LEU A 162 1.61 0.66 -16.64
C LEU A 162 2.37 0.15 -17.87
N GLN A 163 2.74 1.06 -18.78
CA GLN A 163 3.49 0.71 -20.00
C GLN A 163 4.86 0.12 -19.67
N TRP A 164 5.59 0.71 -18.73
CA TRP A 164 6.88 0.19 -18.29
C TRP A 164 6.75 -1.23 -17.72
N VAL A 165 5.76 -1.47 -16.85
CA VAL A 165 5.54 -2.79 -16.23
C VAL A 165 5.19 -3.85 -17.26
N LYS A 166 4.31 -3.54 -18.24
CA LYS A 166 4.00 -4.45 -19.34
C LYS A 166 5.24 -4.82 -20.16
N ASN A 167 6.07 -3.83 -20.49
CA ASN A 167 7.32 -4.05 -21.21
C ASN A 167 8.29 -4.94 -20.41
N GLN A 168 8.42 -4.70 -19.09
CA GLN A 168 9.28 -5.51 -18.22
C GLN A 168 8.82 -6.98 -18.15
N VAL A 169 7.51 -7.22 -18.08
CA VAL A 169 6.96 -8.59 -18.10
C VAL A 169 7.21 -9.26 -19.44
N ALA A 170 7.00 -8.56 -20.55
CA ALA A 170 7.23 -9.09 -21.90
C ALA A 170 8.71 -9.46 -22.12
N SER A 171 9.65 -8.59 -21.73
CA SER A 171 11.09 -8.86 -21.84
C SER A 171 11.54 -10.04 -20.97
N SER A 172 10.95 -10.19 -19.78
CA SER A 172 11.22 -11.33 -18.89
C SER A 172 10.72 -12.65 -19.46
N ALA A 173 9.55 -12.65 -20.10
CA ALA A 173 8.99 -13.83 -20.77
C ALA A 173 9.83 -14.25 -21.99
N GLY A 174 10.23 -13.28 -22.83
CA GLY A 174 11.10 -13.54 -23.99
C GLY A 174 12.47 -14.11 -23.59
N SER A 175 13.04 -13.64 -22.49
CA SER A 175 14.31 -14.14 -21.95
C SER A 175 14.20 -15.59 -21.45
N ARG A 176 13.10 -15.93 -20.76
CA ARG A 176 12.84 -17.32 -20.33
C ARG A 176 12.73 -18.26 -21.52
N LEU A 177 11.95 -17.90 -22.55
CA LEU A 177 11.80 -18.75 -23.73
C LEU A 177 13.16 -19.04 -24.39
N ARG A 178 14.03 -18.05 -24.55
CA ARG A 178 15.36 -18.26 -25.15
C ARG A 178 16.26 -19.19 -24.33
N ALA A 179 16.15 -19.15 -23.01
CA ALA A 179 16.93 -20.02 -22.11
C ALA A 179 16.47 -21.49 -22.13
N PHE A 180 15.25 -21.80 -22.60
CA PHE A 180 14.76 -23.17 -22.72
C PHE A 180 15.15 -23.88 -24.04
N PHE A 181 15.68 -23.14 -25.02
CA PHE A 181 16.05 -23.67 -26.34
C PHE A 181 17.57 -23.82 -26.54
N HIS A 182 18.38 -23.70 -25.47
CA HIS A 182 19.82 -23.98 -25.45
C HIS A 182 20.10 -25.02 -24.37
#